data_AF-L1MCZ0-F1
#
_entry.id   AF-L1MCZ0-F1
#
_cell.length_a   1.000
_cell.length_b   1.000
_cell.length_c   1.000
_cell.angle_alpha   90.00
_cell.angle_beta   90.00
_cell.angle_gamma   90.00
#
_symmetry.space_group_name_H-M   'P 1'
#
loop_
_entity.id
_entity.type
_entity.pdbx_description
1 polymer ?
#
loop_
_entity_poly.entity_id
_entity_poly.type
_entity_poly.pdbx_seq_one_letter_code
_entity_poly.pdbx_strand_id
1 'polypeptide(L)'
;MTRVLRLEQVGQPLRICEIDPGRVKTEEFSLVRFGGDAERADKVYEGHLNLTAEDIAEAVRWVAALPSHMNIDRMQIMPRDQV
;
A
#
# COMPACT_ATOMS: atom_id res chain seq x y z
N MET A 1 -0.25 13.74 4.11
CA MET A 1 0.42 14.00 5.42
C MET A 1 1.92 13.75 5.32
N THR A 2 2.33 12.63 4.74
CA THR A 2 3.73 12.19 4.55
C THR A 2 4.64 13.23 3.91
N ARG A 3 4.14 13.99 2.92
CA ARG A 3 4.91 15.06 2.25
C ARG A 3 5.36 16.18 3.19
N VAL A 4 4.54 16.59 4.16
CA VAL A 4 4.91 17.65 5.11
C VAL A 4 6.00 17.14 6.05
N LEU A 5 5.82 15.93 6.60
CA LEU A 5 6.81 15.29 7.44
C LEU A 5 8.16 15.11 6.71
N ARG A 6 8.14 14.80 5.41
CA ARG A 6 9.34 14.70 4.58
C ARG A 6 10.13 16.02 4.49
N LEU A 7 9.43 17.15 4.47
CA LEU A 7 10.03 18.49 4.45
C LEU A 7 10.56 18.87 5.84
N GLU A 8 9.82 18.54 6.90
CA GLU A 8 10.21 18.82 8.29
C GLU A 8 11.48 18.05 8.71
N GLN A 9 11.72 16.88 8.13
CA GLN A 9 12.86 16.01 8.45
C GLN A 9 14.06 16.14 7.49
N VAL A 10 14.13 17.21 6.69
CA VAL A 10 15.27 17.45 5.79
C VAL A 10 16.57 17.57 6.60
N GLY A 11 17.60 16.84 6.18
CA GLY A 11 18.91 16.80 6.83
C GLY A 11 19.03 15.81 7.99
N GLN A 12 17.92 15.22 8.43
CA GLN A 12 17.93 14.13 9.42
C GLN A 12 18.16 12.78 8.74
N PRO A 13 18.69 11.76 9.45
CA PRO A 13 18.88 10.42 8.90
C PRO A 13 17.56 9.61 8.84
N LEU A 14 16.42 10.28 8.59
CA LEU A 14 15.11 9.64 8.44
C LEU A 14 14.73 9.55 6.96
N ARG A 15 14.20 8.38 6.59
CA ARG A 15 13.52 8.14 5.32
C ARG A 15 12.03 8.04 5.56
N ILE A 16 11.24 8.62 4.67
CA ILE A 16 9.79 8.72 4.78
C ILE A 16 9.18 8.34 3.44
N CYS A 17 8.31 7.32 3.45
CA CYS A 17 7.69 6.75 2.27
C CYS A 17 6.19 6.56 2.50
N GLU A 18 5.39 6.88 1.49
CA GLU A 18 3.96 6.58 1.41
C GLU A 18 3.73 5.41 0.44
N ILE A 19 3.08 4.34 0.91
CA ILE A 19 2.72 3.17 0.10
C ILE A 19 1.21 3.23 -0.15
N ASP A 20 0.84 3.37 -1.43
CA ASP A 20 -0.53 3.58 -1.87
C ASP A 20 -0.99 2.41 -2.76
N PRO A 21 -1.46 1.32 -2.15
CA PRO A 21 -2.00 0.21 -2.90
C PRO A 21 -3.42 0.50 -3.39
N GLY A 22 -3.75 -0.04 -4.56
CA GLY A 22 -5.11 -0.11 -5.09
C GLY A 22 -5.91 -1.23 -4.44
N ARG A 23 -6.60 -2.04 -5.24
CA ARG A 23 -7.35 -3.19 -4.76
C ARG A 23 -6.41 -4.33 -4.37
N VAL A 24 -6.35 -4.58 -3.08
CA VAL A 24 -5.62 -5.69 -2.46
C VAL A 24 -6.63 -6.61 -1.81
N LYS A 25 -6.59 -7.91 -2.13
CA LYS A 25 -7.44 -8.89 -1.46
C LYS A 25 -6.77 -9.29 -0.14
N THR A 26 -7.28 -8.73 0.96
CA THR A 26 -6.93 -9.12 2.32
C THR A 26 -8.15 -9.69 3.04
N GLU A 27 -7.93 -10.43 4.12
CA GLU A 27 -9.00 -11.07 4.90
C GLU A 27 -9.97 -10.02 5.50
N GLU A 28 -9.42 -8.89 5.97
CA GLU A 28 -10.16 -7.98 6.83
C GLU A 28 -10.63 -6.70 6.14
N PHE A 29 -9.96 -6.19 5.10
CA PHE A 29 -10.20 -4.83 4.62
C PHE A 29 -11.65 -4.60 4.16
N SER A 30 -12.12 -5.42 3.22
CA SER A 30 -13.51 -5.32 2.75
C SER A 30 -14.51 -5.85 3.77
N LEU A 31 -14.13 -6.84 4.58
CA LEU A 31 -15.00 -7.39 5.62
C LEU A 31 -15.34 -6.33 6.68
N VAL A 32 -14.32 -5.66 7.21
CA VAL A 32 -14.47 -4.54 8.16
C VAL A 32 -15.23 -3.39 7.51
N ARG A 33 -14.89 -3.04 6.25
CA ARG A 33 -15.57 -1.98 5.49
C ARG A 33 -17.08 -2.21 5.38
N PHE A 34 -17.51 -3.46 5.23
CA PHE A 34 -18.93 -3.82 5.13
C PHE A 34 -19.51 -4.39 6.43
N GLY A 35 -18.87 -4.15 7.58
CA GLY A 35 -19.43 -4.48 8.88
C GLY A 35 -19.62 -5.98 9.13
N GLY A 36 -18.76 -6.82 8.55
CA GLY A 36 -18.84 -8.28 8.67
C GLY A 36 -19.61 -8.98 7.56
N ASP A 37 -20.16 -8.24 6.58
CA ASP A 37 -20.82 -8.82 5.41
C ASP A 37 -19.79 -9.42 4.43
N ALA A 38 -19.54 -10.72 4.58
CA ALA A 38 -18.57 -11.46 3.78
C ALA A 38 -18.96 -11.54 2.29
N GLU A 39 -20.24 -11.69 1.98
CA GLU A 39 -20.70 -11.81 0.59
C GLU A 39 -20.46 -10.51 -0.19
N ARG A 40 -20.76 -9.35 0.43
CA ARG A 40 -20.44 -8.05 -0.15
C ARG A 40 -18.94 -7.80 -0.23
N ALA A 41 -18.17 -8.29 0.74
CA ALA A 41 -16.72 -8.17 0.74
C ALA A 41 -16.08 -8.93 -0.42
N ASP A 42 -16.51 -10.17 -0.67
CA ASP A 42 -16.00 -11.02 -1.75
C ASP A 42 -16.28 -10.44 -3.14
N LYS A 43 -17.47 -9.85 -3.32
CA LYS A 43 -17.88 -9.18 -4.57
C LYS A 43 -16.96 -8.03 -5.01
N VAL A 44 -16.19 -7.44 -4.11
CA VAL A 44 -15.19 -6.39 -4.47
C VAL A 44 -14.06 -6.98 -5.33
N TYR A 45 -13.74 -8.25 -5.12
CA TYR A 45 -12.57 -8.91 -5.68
C TYR A 45 -12.91 -9.90 -6.79
N GLU A 46 -14.14 -10.40 -6.82
CA GLU A 46 -14.62 -11.37 -7.80
C GLU A 46 -14.49 -10.85 -9.25
N GLY A 47 -13.94 -11.68 -10.13
CA GLY A 47 -13.80 -11.33 -11.56
C GLY A 47 -12.73 -10.28 -11.88
N HIS A 48 -11.94 -9.83 -10.91
CA HIS A 48 -10.90 -8.82 -11.08
C HIS A 48 -9.50 -9.35 -10.75
N LEU A 49 -8.47 -8.73 -11.33
CA LEU A 49 -7.12 -8.89 -10.82
C LEU A 49 -7.00 -8.11 -9.50
N ASN A 50 -6.36 -8.74 -8.52
CA ASN A 50 -6.17 -8.18 -7.20
C ASN A 50 -4.70 -8.35 -6.82
N LEU A 51 -4.15 -7.36 -6.14
CA LEU A 51 -2.90 -7.54 -5.41
C LEU A 51 -3.15 -8.43 -4.20
N THR A 52 -2.10 -9.05 -3.70
CA THR A 52 -2.11 -9.81 -2.45
C THR A 52 -1.46 -9.01 -1.30
N ALA A 53 -1.63 -9.49 -0.07
CA ALA A 53 -0.91 -8.93 1.07
C ALA A 53 0.61 -9.06 0.89
N GLU A 54 1.07 -10.16 0.28
CA GLU A 54 2.47 -10.44 -0.01
C GLU A 54 3.06 -9.45 -1.03
N ASP A 55 2.30 -9.04 -2.06
CA ASP A 55 2.76 -8.03 -3.02
C ASP A 55 3.10 -6.71 -2.32
N ILE A 56 2.26 -6.28 -1.38
CA ILE A 56 2.46 -5.04 -0.62
C ILE A 56 3.57 -5.21 0.42
N ALA A 57 3.66 -6.38 1.06
CA ALA A 57 4.75 -6.69 1.98
C ALA A 57 6.11 -6.65 1.28
N GLU A 58 6.21 -7.16 0.06
CA GLU A 58 7.43 -7.11 -0.74
C GLU A 58 7.81 -5.67 -1.12
N ALA A 59 6.84 -4.84 -1.49
CA ALA A 59 7.08 -3.42 -1.74
C ALA A 59 7.65 -2.71 -0.50
N VAL A 60 7.07 -2.94 0.68
CA VAL A 60 7.58 -2.41 1.95
C VAL A 60 8.98 -2.93 2.25
N ARG A 61 9.22 -4.24 2.11
CA ARG A 61 10.52 -4.87 2.32
C ARG A 61 11.58 -4.26 1.40
N TRP A 62 11.27 -4.07 0.12
CA TRP A 62 12.17 -3.45 -0.85
C TRP A 62 12.52 -2.02 -0.45
N VAL A 63 11.51 -1.18 -0.16
CA VAL A 63 11.73 0.21 0.28
C VAL A 63 12.62 0.27 1.52
N ALA A 64 12.34 -0.58 2.51
CA ALA A 64 13.10 -0.66 3.74
C ALA A 64 14.57 -1.07 3.49
N ALA A 65 14.82 -1.98 2.54
CA ALA A 65 16.15 -2.49 2.20
C ALA A 65 17.01 -1.53 1.34
N LEU A 66 16.44 -0.45 0.82
CA LEU A 66 17.20 0.50 0.00
C LEU A 66 18.33 1.19 0.80
N PRO A 67 19.42 1.61 0.12
CA PRO A 67 20.50 2.36 0.74
C PRO A 67 20.00 3.59 1.51
N SER A 68 20.70 3.97 2.58
CA SER A 68 20.28 5.06 3.49
C SER A 68 20.10 6.42 2.81
N HIS A 69 20.81 6.67 1.71
CA HIS A 69 20.72 7.91 0.92
C HIS A 69 19.55 7.92 -0.08
N MET A 70 18.82 6.81 -0.23
CA MET A 70 17.74 6.66 -1.20
C MET A 70 16.37 6.67 -0.49
N ASN A 71 15.56 7.69 -0.80
CA ASN A 71 14.19 7.83 -0.32
C ASN A 71 13.20 7.63 -1.48
N ILE A 72 12.16 6.83 -1.25
CA ILE A 72 11.00 6.76 -2.14
C ILE A 72 9.90 7.60 -1.49
N ASP A 73 9.57 8.75 -2.09
CA ASP A 73 8.58 9.64 -1.49
C ASP A 73 7.17 9.02 -1.51
N ARG A 74 6.80 8.38 -2.62
CA ARG A 74 5.50 7.72 -2.81
C ARG A 74 5.63 6.54 -3.76
N MET A 75 4.97 5.44 -3.43
CA MET A 75 4.83 4.27 -4.29
C MET A 75 3.35 3.93 -4.46
N GLN A 76 2.81 4.23 -5.64
CA GLN A 76 1.46 3.85 -6.02
C GLN A 76 1.50 2.49 -6.74
N ILE A 77 0.71 1.53 -6.26
CA ILE A 77 0.73 0.14 -6.74
C ILE A 77 -0.69 -0.27 -7.08
N MET A 78 -0.96 -0.57 -8.34
CA MET A 78 -2.31 -0.90 -8.82
C MET A 78 -2.32 -2.27 -9.48
N PRO A 79 -3.38 -3.08 -9.31
CA PRO A 79 -3.68 -4.15 -10.25
C PRO A 79 -3.70 -3.60 -11.68
N ARG A 80 -3.24 -4.40 -12.64
CA ARG A 80 -3.12 -3.95 -14.04
C ARG A 80 -4.46 -3.59 -14.70
N ASP A 81 -5.57 -4.07 -14.14
CA ASP A 81 -6.93 -3.80 -14.59
C ASP A 81 -7.63 -2.69 -13.78
N GLN A 82 -6.89 -1.94 -12.96
CA GLN A 82 -7.40 -0.83 -12.16
C GLN A 82 -6.68 0.47 -12.52
N VAL A 83 -7.46 1.51 -12.85
CA VAL A 83 -7.01 2.90 -13.06
C VAL A 83 -7.28 3.77 -11.85
#